data_AF-A0A9P4TDN5-F1
#
_entry.id   AF-A0A9P4TDN5-F1
#
_cell.length_a   1.000
_cell.length_b   1.000
_cell.length_c   1.000
_cell.angle_alpha   90.00
_cell.angle_beta   90.00
_cell.angle_gamma   90.00
#
_symmetry.space_group_name_H-M   'P 1'
#
loop_
_entity.id
_entity.type
_entity.pdbx_description
1 polymer ?
#
loop_
_entity_poly.entity_id
_entity_poly.type
_entity_poly.pdbx_seq_one_letter_code
_entity_poly.pdbx_strand_id
1 'polypeptide(L)' 'MSSAPPTAANMGSDLKDTTAPQTKYKPCCVCTDQKAKRDECMLFSTSNDPQKECADLVSQYKTCMAGYGFKI' A
#
# COMPACT_ATOMS: atom_id res chain seq x y z
N MET A 1 28.09 -16.07 27.87
CA MET A 1 28.03 -14.86 27.04
C MET A 1 27.29 -15.28 25.77
N SER A 2 25.95 -15.28 25.79
CA SER A 2 25.09 -14.25 25.16
C SER A 2 25.44 -14.10 23.68
N SER A 3 24.61 -14.53 22.72
CA SER A 3 23.41 -13.79 22.32
C SER A 3 22.42 -14.65 21.51
N ALA A 4 21.12 -14.44 21.78
CA ALA A 4 19.98 -14.99 21.05
C ALA A 4 19.74 -14.26 19.70
N PRO A 5 19.03 -14.87 18.73
CA PRO A 5 18.71 -14.25 17.44
C PRO A 5 17.70 -13.09 17.56
N PRO A 6 17.68 -12.14 16.60
CA PRO A 6 16.69 -11.06 16.58
C PRO A 6 15.30 -11.63 16.24
N THR A 7 14.42 -11.68 17.23
CA THR A 7 12.98 -11.79 17.01
C THR A 7 12.50 -10.47 16.40
N ALA A 8 12.53 -10.35 15.08
CA ALA A 8 11.83 -9.29 14.38
C ALA A 8 10.33 -9.53 14.59
N ALA A 9 9.76 -8.82 15.55
CA ALA A 9 8.33 -8.75 15.80
C ALA A 9 7.61 -8.39 14.48
N ASN A 10 6.99 -9.39 13.87
CA ASN A 10 6.02 -9.21 12.82
C ASN A 10 4.79 -8.56 13.47
N MET A 11 4.72 -7.23 13.46
CA MET A 11 3.54 -6.46 13.87
C MET A 11 2.42 -6.63 12.83
N GLY A 12 1.91 -7.84 12.72
CA GLY A 12 0.71 -8.21 11.96
C GLY A 12 -0.48 -8.41 12.89
N SER A 13 -0.61 -7.60 13.95
CA SER A 13 -1.61 -7.79 15.00
C SER A 13 -2.23 -6.47 15.45
N ASP A 14 -2.96 -5.82 14.56
CA ASP A 14 -4.01 -4.86 14.94
C ASP A 14 -5.27 -5.16 14.12
N LEU A 15 -5.87 -6.28 14.52
CA LEU A 15 -7.30 -6.46 14.78
C LEU A 15 -8.28 -5.71 13.85
N LYS A 16 -8.94 -6.52 13.02
CA LYS A 16 -10.23 -6.28 12.40
C LYS A 16 -11.26 -5.90 13.47
N ASP A 17 -11.45 -4.60 13.70
CA ASP A 17 -12.58 -4.08 14.47
C ASP A 17 -13.83 -4.08 13.59
N THR A 18 -14.79 -4.92 13.96
CA THR A 18 -16.11 -5.05 13.33
C THR A 18 -17.13 -4.29 14.18
N THR A 19 -16.91 -3.01 14.52
CA THR A 19 -18.00 -2.12 14.98
C THR A 19 -17.61 -0.63 14.97
N ALA A 20 -17.69 0.03 13.80
CA ALA A 20 -17.87 1.50 13.75
C ALA A 20 -18.45 1.93 12.40
N PRO A 21 -19.62 2.59 12.35
CA PRO A 21 -20.01 3.35 11.16
C PRO A 21 -19.03 4.52 11.06
N GLN A 22 -18.36 4.67 9.91
CA GLN A 22 -17.23 5.61 9.67
C GLN A 22 -15.83 5.09 10.07
N THR A 23 -15.51 3.86 9.68
CA THR A 23 -14.15 3.31 9.78
C THR A 23 -13.20 4.13 8.89
N LYS A 24 -12.20 4.80 9.47
CA LYS A 24 -11.09 5.42 8.73
C LYS A 24 -10.24 4.31 8.09
N TYR A 25 -10.67 3.77 6.95
CA TYR A 25 -9.90 2.81 6.18
C TYR A 25 -8.55 3.45 5.85
N LYS A 26 -7.43 2.80 6.19
CA LYS A 26 -6.12 3.28 5.75
C LYS A 26 -6.08 3.22 4.22
N PRO A 27 -5.42 4.17 3.54
CA PRO A 27 -5.40 4.25 2.07
C PRO A 27 -4.86 2.98 1.38
N CYS A 28 -4.04 2.21 2.09
CA CYS A 28 -3.57 0.90 1.67
C CYS A 28 -4.62 -0.22 1.66
N CYS A 29 -5.81 -0.02 2.25
CA CYS A 29 -6.84 -1.07 2.39
C CYS A 29 -7.93 -1.00 1.31
N VAL A 30 -8.00 0.10 0.55
CA VAL A 30 -9.13 0.36 -0.36
C VAL A 30 -8.76 0.20 -1.83
N CYS A 31 -7.53 0.55 -2.19
CA CYS A 31 -7.00 0.48 -3.55
C CYS A 31 -5.84 -0.53 -3.62
N THR A 32 -6.04 -1.72 -3.03
CA THR A 32 -5.02 -2.77 -2.92
C THR A 32 -4.56 -3.28 -4.29
N ASP A 33 -5.47 -3.50 -5.23
CA ASP A 33 -5.15 -3.98 -6.58
C ASP A 33 -4.34 -2.94 -7.38
N GLN A 34 -4.77 -1.68 -7.36
CA GLN A 34 -4.07 -0.59 -8.03
C GLN A 34 -2.69 -0.35 -7.40
N LYS A 35 -2.60 -0.48 -6.07
CA LYS A 35 -1.32 -0.42 -5.35
C LYS A 35 -0.41 -1.58 -5.75
N ALA A 36 -0.91 -2.81 -5.78
CA ALA A 36 -0.13 -3.99 -6.17
C ALA A 36 0.41 -3.83 -7.59
N LYS A 37 -0.43 -3.46 -8.56
CA LYS A 37 0.00 -3.24 -9.95
C LYS A 37 1.04 -2.13 -10.08
N ARG A 38 0.86 -1.01 -9.36
CA ARG A 38 1.87 0.07 -9.32
C ARG A 38 3.19 -0.43 -8.75
N ASP A 39 3.12 -1.13 -7.62
CA ASP A 39 4.30 -1.65 -6.93
C ASP A 39 5.04 -2.69 -7.80
N GLU A 40 4.30 -3.60 -8.46
CA GLU A 40 4.85 -4.54 -9.44
C GLU A 40 5.50 -3.81 -10.61
N CYS A 41 4.82 -2.80 -11.18
CA CYS A 41 5.38 -2.03 -12.28
C CYS A 41 6.67 -1.31 -11.90
N MET A 42 6.73 -0.70 -10.71
CA MET A 42 7.95 -0.04 -10.23
C MET A 42 9.06 -1.02 -9.91
N LEU A 43 8.73 -2.21 -9.38
CA LEU A 43 9.70 -3.23 -9.00
C LEU A 43 10.29 -3.97 -10.20
N PHE A 44 9.48 -4.19 -11.25
CA PHE A 44 9.86 -4.95 -12.44
C PHE A 44 10.20 -4.09 -13.66
N SER A 45 10.00 -2.77 -13.59
CA SER A 45 10.43 -1.87 -14.66
C SER A 45 11.94 -1.95 -14.88
N THR A 46 12.35 -2.14 -16.12
CA THR A 46 13.75 -2.11 -16.56
C THR A 46 14.18 -0.73 -17.08
N SER A 47 13.26 0.23 -17.08
CA SER A 47 13.47 1.61 -17.53
C SER A 47 14.31 2.41 -16.54
N ASN A 48 15.04 3.42 -17.04
CA ASN A 48 15.78 4.37 -16.19
C ASN A 48 14.86 5.18 -15.27
N ASP A 49 13.60 5.40 -15.68
CA ASP A 49 12.60 6.15 -14.94
C ASP A 49 11.29 5.35 -14.78
N PRO A 50 11.25 4.34 -13.90
CA PRO A 50 10.05 3.52 -13.66
C PRO A 50 8.85 4.37 -13.22
N GLN A 51 9.10 5.51 -12.58
CA GLN A 51 8.05 6.41 -12.12
C GLN A 51 7.29 7.09 -13.26
N LYS A 52 7.95 7.32 -14.41
CA LYS A 52 7.27 7.83 -15.61
C LYS A 52 6.52 6.72 -16.35
N GLU A 53 7.13 5.55 -16.49
CA GLU A 53 6.49 4.39 -17.13
C GLU A 53 5.23 3.94 -16.37
N CYS A 54 5.31 3.90 -15.04
CA CYS A 54 4.19 3.51 -14.17
C CYS A 54 3.28 4.69 -13.81
N ALA A 55 3.42 5.87 -14.44
CA ALA A 55 2.64 7.06 -14.10
C ALA A 55 1.13 6.84 -14.27
N ASP A 56 0.73 6.05 -15.26
CA ASP A 56 -0.67 5.67 -15.47
C ASP A 56 -1.23 4.90 -14.26
N LEU A 57 -0.50 3.90 -13.78
CA LEU A 57 -0.89 3.09 -12.62
C LEU A 57 -0.92 3.91 -11.33
N VAL A 58 0.01 4.85 -11.18
CA VAL A 58 0.01 5.82 -10.07
C VAL A 58 -1.23 6.71 -10.14
N SER A 59 -1.62 7.18 -11.33
CA SER A 59 -2.82 7.99 -11.53
C SER A 59 -4.09 7.21 -11.20
N GLN A 60 -4.17 5.93 -11.60
CA GLN A 60 -5.28 5.06 -11.25
C GLN A 60 -5.39 4.82 -9.73
N TYR A 61 -4.25 4.62 -9.04
CA TYR A 61 -4.22 4.51 -7.58
C TYR A 61 -4.72 5.80 -6.90
N LYS A 62 -4.28 6.97 -7.37
CA LYS A 62 -4.74 8.28 -6.87
C LYS A 62 -6.23 8.50 -7.12
N THR A 63 -6.72 8.13 -8.30
CA THR A 63 -8.14 8.25 -8.67
C THR A 63 -9.01 7.36 -7.79
N CYS A 64 -8.58 6.12 -7.58
CA CYS A 64 -9.25 5.21 -6.67
C CYS A 64 -9.35 5.83 -5.27
N MET A 65 -8.24 6.33 -4.72
CA MET A 65 -8.23 6.96 -3.41
C MET A 65 -9.06 8.25 -3.30
N ALA A 66 -9.07 9.06 -4.36
CA ALA A 66 -9.89 10.26 -4.45
C ALA A 66 -11.39 9.90 -4.41
N GLY A 67 -11.79 8.78 -5.00
CA GLY A 67 -13.16 8.24 -4.93
C GLY A 67 -13.61 7.91 -3.51
N TYR A 68 -12.68 7.61 -2.62
CA TYR A 68 -12.94 7.36 -1.19
C TYR A 68 -12.73 8.61 -0.31
N GLY A 69 -12.47 9.78 -0.91
CA GLY A 69 -12.30 11.04 -0.19
C GLY A 69 -10.91 11.27 0.39
N PHE A 70 -9.91 10.46 0.01
CA PHE A 70 -8.52 10.66 0.42
C PHE A 70 -7.78 11.53 -0.61
N LYS A 71 -7.21 12.66 -0.17
CA LYS A 71 -6.29 13.47 -0.98
C LYS A 71 -4.85 12.98 -0.74
N ILE A 72 -4.22 12.41 -1.77
CA ILE A 72 -2.81 11.94 -1.80
C ILE A 72 -1.96 12.79 -2.72
#